data_AF-A0A932PYL2-F1
#
_entry.id   AF-A0A932PYL2-F1
#
_cell.length_a   1.000
_cell.length_b   1.000
_cell.length_c   1.000
_cell.angle_alpha   90.00
_cell.angle_beta   90.00
_cell.angle_gamma   90.00
#
_symmetry.space_group_name_H-M   'P 1'
#
loop_
_entity.id
_entity.type
_entity.pdbx_description
1 polymer ?
#
loop_
_entity_poly.entity_id
_entity_poly.type
_entity_poly.pdbx_seq_one_letter_code
_entity_poly.pdbx_strand_id
1 'polypeptide(L)'
;MELVLTRQNNDVRVFVDESESHSFSISDLALAENDFLAFIRNLETFGARLYRALFPENSPAQRARSSLKAKDALLIVTQDPDLQRIPWEYLRDSKDYLTRKYFITRGLPREQRIAWAQNDAADSVSVVVAASDPLVYPNGAPVVALNVKSERANVKAAFEKTRGAFRVTFIKPPTLDALHKQLAETNRQTIIHFIGHGIATKEGARLAFEDNAGAADSVEVSALLAGARVFLVFLNSCETAMSLESSASNLAHALVSARVPYALGMQFEVPEAVALRLSEIFYPFLAQGNSVEESLWHAREAMWTKRELENGLLSDEGAIDLRAFAAGIPVLYTALTSRPPALLKGEGSSTLEDFFPRDQFDERIPPPQKFRGRVSELARLGRLFEFGYVDEKDLEDARRREKRMPAGAKVIVLRGEGGMGKSTLARVAAERFGWRFSDGILGISLEDFPSKDTVIARLGKFLLGDAFEKLDEHARESAVVSAARARRALLILDNFETCVEGLGQAQGQAHRPAPTAAADARALAPFLARIAGGATTLLITSRASVTGLAGVRELLLEGLDEDAGRELFWDFAAQKRRATDDSLVDEVVDKVGGHPLIDLWCISDSIYGHEAYLCNESES
;
A
#
# COMPACT_ATOMS: atom_id res chain seq x y z
N MET A 1 26.66 13.40 23.12
CA MET A 1 27.92 13.47 22.36
C MET A 1 27.59 13.63 20.90
N GLU A 2 28.25 14.57 20.23
CA GLU A 2 28.12 14.80 18.80
C GLU A 2 29.39 14.39 18.05
N LEU A 3 29.23 13.55 17.02
CA LEU A 3 30.26 13.18 16.07
C LEU A 3 29.98 13.86 14.74
N VAL A 4 30.88 14.71 14.28
CA VAL A 4 30.81 15.31 12.95
C VAL A 4 31.84 14.62 12.04
N LEU A 5 31.36 14.07 10.93
CA LEU A 5 32.18 13.38 9.94
C LEU A 5 32.25 14.23 8.67
N THR A 6 33.46 14.58 8.26
CA THR A 6 33.70 15.31 7.02
C THR A 6 34.65 14.53 6.13
N ARG A 7 34.30 14.38 4.86
CA ARG A 7 35.12 13.63 3.91
C ARG A 7 35.87 14.57 2.96
N GLN A 8 37.12 14.23 2.70
CA GLN A 8 37.92 14.80 1.63
C GLN A 8 38.60 13.67 0.86
N ASN A 9 38.18 13.43 -0.38
CA ASN A 9 38.61 12.26 -1.17
C ASN A 9 38.33 10.94 -0.43
N ASN A 10 39.34 10.13 -0.16
CA ASN A 10 39.19 8.88 0.58
C ASN A 10 39.28 9.07 2.11
N ASP A 11 39.73 10.23 2.59
CA ASP A 11 39.97 10.48 4.01
C ASP A 11 38.71 11.07 4.67
N VAL A 12 38.32 10.47 5.78
CA VAL A 12 37.21 10.93 6.63
C VAL A 12 37.81 11.45 7.92
N ARG A 13 37.57 12.73 8.22
CA ARG A 13 37.94 13.35 9.49
C ARG A 13 36.78 13.26 10.47
N VAL A 14 37.09 12.90 11.71
CA VAL A 14 36.14 12.77 12.81
C VAL A 14 36.37 13.90 13.79
N PHE A 15 35.31 14.65 14.07
CA PHE A 15 35.28 15.68 15.10
C PHE A 15 34.33 15.25 16.22
N VAL A 16 34.68 15.61 17.45
CA VAL A 16 33.87 15.36 18.65
C VAL A 16 33.62 16.71 19.30
N ASP A 17 32.35 17.11 19.39
CA ASP A 17 31.94 18.38 19.99
C ASP A 17 32.85 19.56 19.51
N GLU A 18 33.02 19.68 18.19
CA GLU A 18 33.84 20.68 17.44
C GLU A 18 35.36 20.48 17.47
N SER A 19 35.90 19.53 18.24
CA SER A 19 37.34 19.25 18.28
C SER A 19 37.73 18.08 17.38
N GLU A 20 38.76 18.26 16.55
CA GLU A 20 39.28 17.16 15.71
C GLU A 20 39.79 16.00 16.58
N SER A 21 39.42 14.78 16.20
CA SER A 21 39.73 13.57 16.95
C SER A 21 40.78 12.72 16.23
N HIS A 22 40.52 12.35 14.98
CA HIS A 22 41.37 11.52 14.12
C HIS A 22 40.78 11.47 12.71
N SER A 23 41.44 10.74 11.79
CA SER A 23 40.92 10.43 10.46
C SER A 23 41.05 8.94 10.14
N PHE A 24 40.24 8.45 9.20
CA PHE A 24 40.30 7.08 8.66
C PHE A 24 39.95 7.07 7.16
N SER A 25 40.24 5.97 6.46
CA SER A 25 39.92 5.81 5.04
C SER A 25 38.49 5.27 4.87
N ILE A 26 37.65 5.93 4.08
CA ILE A 26 36.27 5.45 3.82
C ILE A 26 36.27 4.08 3.12
N SER A 27 37.29 3.80 2.31
CA SER A 27 37.47 2.49 1.67
C SER A 27 37.59 1.35 2.70
N ASP A 28 38.02 1.65 3.93
CA ASP A 28 38.11 0.65 5.01
C ASP A 28 36.72 0.21 5.50
N LEU A 29 35.67 0.96 5.13
CA LEU A 29 34.27 0.73 5.48
C LEU A 29 33.41 0.29 4.29
N ALA A 30 33.98 0.15 3.10
CA ALA A 30 33.25 -0.26 1.92
C ALA A 30 32.54 -1.62 2.13
N LEU A 31 31.28 -1.67 1.70
CA LEU A 31 30.51 -2.88 1.50
C LEU A 31 30.68 -3.27 0.03
N ALA A 32 31.02 -4.54 -0.26
CA ALA A 32 31.03 -5.01 -1.64
C ALA A 32 29.58 -5.01 -2.15
N GLU A 33 29.32 -4.36 -3.29
CA GLU A 33 27.97 -4.13 -3.84
C GLU A 33 27.18 -5.41 -4.16
N ASN A 34 27.80 -6.59 -4.12
CA ASN A 34 27.21 -7.82 -4.64
C ASN A 34 27.02 -8.96 -3.62
N ASP A 35 27.10 -8.69 -2.30
CA ASP A 35 26.84 -9.77 -1.31
C ASP A 35 26.15 -9.29 -0.03
N PHE A 36 24.87 -8.91 -0.18
CA PHE A 36 23.98 -8.59 0.95
C PHE A 36 23.88 -9.75 1.96
N LEU A 37 23.98 -10.99 1.50
CA LEU A 37 24.00 -12.15 2.39
C LEU A 37 25.29 -12.21 3.21
N ALA A 38 26.46 -11.96 2.61
CA ALA A 38 27.70 -11.83 3.37
C ALA A 38 27.67 -10.66 4.35
N PHE A 39 27.02 -9.55 4.01
CA PHE A 39 26.80 -8.45 4.93
C PHE A 39 26.00 -8.91 6.17
N ILE A 40 24.83 -9.51 5.97
CA ILE A 40 23.98 -9.97 7.09
C ILE A 40 24.68 -11.06 7.92
N ARG A 41 25.43 -11.96 7.28
CA ARG A 41 26.18 -13.02 7.96
C ARG A 41 27.34 -12.52 8.82
N ASN A 42 27.89 -11.34 8.50
CA ASN A 42 29.09 -10.81 9.15
C ASN A 42 28.85 -9.47 9.87
N LEU A 43 27.61 -9.20 10.30
CA LEU A 43 27.22 -7.94 10.95
C LEU A 43 28.09 -7.59 12.16
N GLU A 44 28.52 -8.57 12.96
CA GLU A 44 29.38 -8.30 14.12
C GLU A 44 30.77 -7.78 13.70
N THR A 45 31.39 -8.44 12.71
CA THR A 45 32.69 -8.07 12.17
C THR A 45 32.62 -6.70 11.49
N PHE A 46 31.55 -6.45 10.74
CA PHE A 46 31.29 -5.18 10.11
C PHE A 46 31.06 -4.07 11.16
N GLY A 47 30.22 -4.32 12.16
CA GLY A 47 29.98 -3.39 13.26
C GLY A 47 31.23 -3.05 14.07
N ALA A 48 32.13 -4.02 14.26
CA ALA A 48 33.43 -3.82 14.89
C ALA A 48 34.40 -3.01 14.01
N ARG A 49 34.32 -3.12 12.66
CA ARG A 49 35.04 -2.23 11.74
C ARG A 49 34.56 -0.79 11.87
N LEU A 50 33.25 -0.57 11.84
CA LEU A 50 32.67 0.77 12.06
C LEU A 50 33.11 1.36 13.40
N TYR A 51 33.08 0.55 14.46
CA TYR A 51 33.47 1.00 15.79
C TYR A 51 34.95 1.41 15.85
N ARG A 52 35.85 0.61 15.27
CA ARG A 52 37.29 0.93 15.23
C ARG A 52 37.57 2.20 14.43
N ALA A 53 36.81 2.44 13.37
CA ALA A 53 36.93 3.64 12.55
C ALA A 53 36.49 4.90 13.29
N LEU A 54 35.43 4.86 14.10
CA LEU A 54 34.94 6.04 14.84
C LEU A 54 35.55 6.22 16.24
N PHE A 55 35.99 5.12 16.87
CA PHE A 55 36.48 5.11 18.24
C PHE A 55 37.81 4.35 18.38
N PRO A 56 38.85 4.71 17.62
CA PRO A 56 40.17 4.09 17.78
C PRO A 56 40.70 4.31 19.18
N GLU A 57 41.53 3.37 19.66
CA GLU A 57 42.07 3.42 21.01
C GLU A 57 42.79 4.73 21.29
N ASN A 58 42.55 5.30 22.47
CA ASN A 58 43.14 6.56 22.93
C ASN A 58 42.78 7.80 22.08
N SER A 59 41.78 7.71 21.19
CA SER A 59 41.26 8.90 20.50
C SER A 59 40.37 9.76 21.42
N PRO A 60 40.26 11.07 21.16
CA PRO A 60 39.28 11.93 21.82
C PRO A 60 37.84 11.37 21.72
N ALA A 61 37.48 10.79 20.58
CA ALA A 61 36.17 10.16 20.37
C ALA A 61 35.93 8.98 21.32
N GLN A 62 36.90 8.08 21.46
CA GLN A 62 36.78 6.94 22.36
C GLN A 62 36.62 7.40 23.83
N ARG A 63 37.37 8.42 24.26
CA ARG A 63 37.26 9.01 25.62
C ARG A 63 35.91 9.66 25.86
N ALA A 64 35.43 10.45 24.90
CA ALA A 64 34.11 11.09 24.98
C ALA A 64 32.99 10.04 25.07
N ARG A 65 33.03 9.00 24.24
CA ARG A 65 32.07 7.89 24.29
C ARG A 65 32.10 7.17 25.64
N SER A 66 33.28 6.94 26.20
CA SER A 66 33.45 6.26 27.50
C SER A 66 32.86 7.06 28.66
N SER A 67 32.62 8.36 28.47
CA SER A 67 31.95 9.23 29.44
C SER A 67 30.43 9.21 29.32
N LEU A 68 29.86 8.63 28.26
CA LEU A 68 28.42 8.50 28.08
C LEU A 68 27.83 7.44 29.00
N LYS A 69 26.69 7.77 29.58
CA LYS A 69 25.83 6.85 30.34
C LYS A 69 24.90 6.09 29.40
N ALA A 70 24.35 4.98 29.89
CA ALA A 70 23.30 4.28 29.17
C ALA A 70 22.12 5.23 28.90
N LYS A 71 21.56 5.15 27.69
CA LYS A 71 20.48 6.00 27.17
C LYS A 71 20.85 7.47 26.93
N ASP A 72 22.13 7.83 26.96
CA ASP A 72 22.59 9.12 26.45
C ASP A 72 22.46 9.19 24.92
N ALA A 73 22.39 10.42 24.40
CA ALA A 73 22.35 10.68 22.96
C ALA A 73 23.74 10.53 22.32
N LEU A 74 23.79 9.79 21.22
CA LEU A 74 24.92 9.76 20.29
C LEU A 74 24.43 10.28 18.93
N LEU A 75 24.80 11.51 18.60
CA LEU A 75 24.42 12.17 17.36
C LEU A 75 25.55 12.02 16.34
N ILE A 76 25.24 11.50 15.15
CA ILE A 76 26.17 11.38 14.03
C ILE A 76 25.77 12.39 12.96
N VAL A 77 26.68 13.26 12.57
CA VAL A 77 26.43 14.36 11.64
C VAL A 77 27.33 14.17 10.43
N THR A 78 26.71 14.06 9.26
CA THR A 78 27.41 14.02 7.98
C THR A 78 26.53 14.64 6.89
N GLN A 79 27.16 15.24 5.88
CA GLN A 79 26.48 15.70 4.67
C GLN A 79 26.99 15.00 3.41
N ASP A 80 28.08 14.23 3.52
CA ASP A 80 28.64 13.52 2.39
C ASP A 80 27.71 12.34 2.03
N PRO A 81 27.26 12.21 0.77
CA PRO A 81 26.35 11.15 0.36
C PRO A 81 26.89 9.74 0.62
N ASP A 82 28.20 9.51 0.48
CA ASP A 82 28.78 8.18 0.72
C ASP A 82 28.85 7.87 2.21
N LEU A 83 29.10 8.88 3.05
CA LEU A 83 28.99 8.70 4.51
C LEU A 83 27.55 8.51 4.98
N GLN A 84 26.55 9.06 4.27
CA GLN A 84 25.13 8.78 4.55
C GLN A 84 24.76 7.33 4.22
N ARG A 85 25.40 6.72 3.21
CA ARG A 85 25.21 5.31 2.86
C ARG A 85 25.77 4.34 3.90
N ILE A 86 26.71 4.79 4.74
CA ILE A 86 27.28 3.92 5.77
C ILE A 86 26.21 3.64 6.84
N PRO A 87 25.96 2.37 7.19
CA PRO A 87 24.90 2.00 8.11
C PRO A 87 25.41 2.08 9.56
N TRP A 88 25.55 3.30 10.08
CA TRP A 88 26.12 3.59 11.40
C TRP A 88 25.37 2.94 12.58
N GLU A 89 24.12 2.56 12.37
CA GLU A 89 23.27 1.90 13.36
C GLU A 89 23.79 0.49 13.75
N TYR A 90 24.71 -0.08 12.97
CA TYR A 90 25.37 -1.36 13.28
C TYR A 90 26.69 -1.21 14.05
N LEU A 91 27.05 -0.01 14.52
CA LEU A 91 28.21 0.20 15.39
C LEU A 91 28.19 -0.78 16.57
N ARG A 92 29.24 -1.58 16.71
CA ARG A 92 29.35 -2.61 17.75
C ARG A 92 30.68 -2.52 18.48
N ASP A 93 30.64 -2.34 19.79
CA ASP A 93 31.85 -2.45 20.60
C ASP A 93 32.18 -3.92 20.91
N SER A 94 33.19 -4.17 21.75
CA SER A 94 33.55 -5.55 22.10
C SER A 94 32.47 -6.31 22.86
N LYS A 95 31.47 -5.61 23.43
CA LYS A 95 30.40 -6.19 24.24
C LYS A 95 29.07 -6.30 23.49
N ASP A 96 28.63 -5.22 22.84
CA ASP A 96 27.29 -5.18 22.22
C ASP A 96 27.16 -4.04 21.19
N TYR A 97 26.06 -4.03 20.45
CA TYR A 97 25.68 -2.94 19.55
C TYR A 97 25.39 -1.66 20.33
N LEU A 98 25.86 -0.53 19.80
CA LEU A 98 25.72 0.77 20.45
C LEU A 98 24.26 1.25 20.45
N THR A 99 23.44 0.83 19.50
CA THR A 99 21.99 1.08 19.46
C THR A 99 21.25 0.50 20.67
N ARG A 100 21.80 -0.52 21.34
CA ARG A 100 21.25 -1.09 22.57
C ARG A 100 21.64 -0.29 23.82
N LYS A 101 22.65 0.58 23.71
CA LYS A 101 23.19 1.37 24.83
C LYS A 101 22.82 2.83 24.77
N TYR A 102 22.72 3.40 23.57
CA TYR A 102 22.60 4.83 23.33
C TYR A 102 21.46 5.13 22.35
N PHE A 103 20.95 6.35 22.43
CA PHE A 103 19.99 6.86 21.47
C PHE A 103 20.77 7.38 20.25
N ILE A 104 21.03 6.47 19.30
CA ILE A 104 21.74 6.78 18.06
C ILE A 104 20.79 7.46 17.08
N THR A 105 21.18 8.66 16.67
CA THR A 105 20.46 9.52 15.72
C THR A 105 21.41 10.16 14.73
N ARG A 106 20.90 10.47 13.54
CA ARG A 106 21.61 11.25 12.52
C ARG A 106 21.14 12.70 12.56
N GLY A 107 22.07 13.64 12.51
CA GLY A 107 21.77 15.07 12.61
C GLY A 107 22.20 15.85 11.37
N LEU A 108 21.53 16.97 11.14
CA LEU A 108 22.06 18.01 10.24
C LEU A 108 23.26 18.72 10.89
N PRO A 109 24.10 19.43 10.12
CA PRO A 109 25.05 20.38 10.67
C PRO A 109 24.38 21.43 11.56
N ARG A 110 25.13 21.93 12.55
CA ARG A 110 24.61 22.78 13.62
C ARG A 110 23.89 24.03 13.09
N GLU A 111 24.41 24.62 12.02
CA GLU A 111 23.89 25.82 11.36
C GLU A 111 22.60 25.59 10.55
N GLN A 112 22.27 24.34 10.24
CA GLN A 112 21.04 23.95 9.55
C GLN A 112 19.96 23.45 10.52
N ARG A 113 20.30 23.25 11.80
CA ARG A 113 19.36 22.81 12.81
C ARG A 113 18.41 23.92 13.22
N ILE A 114 17.20 23.52 13.59
CA ILE A 114 16.13 24.39 14.05
C ILE A 114 15.95 24.24 15.57
N ALA A 115 15.64 25.34 16.23
CA ALA A 115 15.22 25.31 17.62
C ALA A 115 13.77 24.84 17.72
N TRP A 116 13.50 23.95 18.66
CA TRP A 116 12.14 23.55 18.96
C TRP A 116 11.44 24.66 19.75
N ALA A 117 10.51 25.37 19.11
CA ALA A 117 9.85 26.53 19.71
C ALA A 117 8.74 26.18 20.71
N GLN A 118 8.38 24.89 20.85
CA GLN A 118 7.22 24.45 21.61
C GLN A 118 7.63 23.79 22.94
N ASN A 119 7.54 24.51 24.05
CA ASN A 119 8.05 23.99 25.33
C ASN A 119 7.08 23.04 26.05
N ASP A 120 5.82 22.98 25.63
CA ASP A 120 4.80 22.16 26.27
C ASP A 120 4.36 21.01 25.37
N ALA A 121 4.17 19.84 25.99
CA ALA A 121 3.57 18.69 25.36
C ALA A 121 2.15 19.02 24.87
N ALA A 122 1.67 18.37 23.80
CA ALA A 122 0.33 18.58 23.26
C ALA A 122 -0.73 17.79 24.04
N ASP A 123 -1.96 18.31 24.09
CA ASP A 123 -3.12 17.56 24.61
C ASP A 123 -3.54 16.43 23.67
N SER A 124 -3.27 16.58 22.37
CA SER A 124 -3.51 15.54 21.37
C SER A 124 -2.61 15.75 20.14
N VAL A 125 -2.24 14.66 19.49
CA VAL A 125 -1.40 14.64 18.28
C VAL A 125 -2.19 14.06 17.12
N SER A 126 -2.10 14.69 15.95
CA SER A 126 -2.68 14.15 14.72
C SER A 126 -1.72 13.14 14.11
N VAL A 127 -2.22 11.99 13.65
CA VAL A 127 -1.47 11.04 12.85
C VAL A 127 -2.21 10.87 11.53
N VAL A 128 -1.58 11.23 10.42
CA VAL A 128 -2.14 11.02 9.08
C VAL A 128 -1.44 9.84 8.45
N VAL A 129 -2.18 8.76 8.21
CA VAL A 129 -1.67 7.53 7.62
C VAL A 129 -1.97 7.53 6.12
N ALA A 130 -0.93 7.62 5.32
CA ALA A 130 -0.98 7.50 3.85
C ALA A 130 -0.46 6.12 3.46
N ALA A 131 -1.38 5.25 3.05
CA ALA A 131 -1.10 3.86 2.71
C ALA A 131 -1.28 3.69 1.20
N SER A 132 -0.19 3.88 0.45
CA SER A 132 -0.15 3.97 -1.01
C SER A 132 0.37 2.68 -1.62
N ASP A 133 -0.42 2.10 -2.53
CA ASP A 133 -0.07 0.89 -3.30
C ASP A 133 -0.53 1.09 -4.75
N PRO A 134 0.18 1.94 -5.53
CA PRO A 134 -0.23 2.24 -6.89
C PRO A 134 -0.26 0.98 -7.75
N LEU A 135 -1.22 0.90 -8.68
CA LEU A 135 -1.40 -0.27 -9.55
C LEU A 135 -0.35 -0.29 -10.68
N VAL A 136 -0.12 0.87 -11.28
CA VAL A 136 0.72 1.03 -12.48
C VAL A 136 1.53 2.30 -12.39
N TYR A 137 2.71 2.30 -13.01
CA TYR A 137 3.47 3.51 -13.29
C TYR A 137 2.79 4.33 -14.42
N PRO A 138 3.17 5.61 -14.62
CA PRO A 138 2.61 6.43 -15.70
C PRO A 138 2.75 5.85 -17.12
N ASN A 139 3.72 4.96 -17.34
CA ASN A 139 3.90 4.24 -18.60
C ASN A 139 2.96 3.02 -18.75
N GLY A 140 2.11 2.74 -17.78
CA GLY A 140 1.18 1.60 -17.76
C GLY A 140 1.77 0.29 -17.24
N ALA A 141 3.06 0.24 -16.92
CA ALA A 141 3.69 -0.96 -16.37
C ALA A 141 3.19 -1.21 -14.93
N PRO A 142 2.92 -2.47 -14.54
CA PRO A 142 2.49 -2.78 -13.17
C PRO A 142 3.58 -2.41 -12.15
N VAL A 143 3.14 -1.91 -11.00
CA VAL A 143 4.00 -1.71 -9.84
C VAL A 143 4.06 -3.02 -9.06
N VAL A 144 5.22 -3.32 -8.45
CA VAL A 144 5.36 -4.46 -7.54
C VAL A 144 4.49 -4.20 -6.30
N ALA A 145 3.42 -4.96 -6.15
CA ALA A 145 2.46 -4.73 -5.06
C ALA A 145 3.11 -4.90 -3.69
N LEU A 146 2.78 -3.99 -2.76
CA LEU A 146 3.13 -4.12 -1.35
C LEU A 146 1.97 -4.70 -0.57
N ASN A 147 2.25 -5.33 0.56
CA ASN A 147 1.20 -5.78 1.48
C ASN A 147 0.67 -4.61 2.34
N VAL A 148 0.23 -3.53 1.69
CA VAL A 148 -0.26 -2.32 2.35
C VAL A 148 -1.50 -2.59 3.20
N LYS A 149 -2.31 -3.58 2.81
CA LYS A 149 -3.48 -4.01 3.60
C LYS A 149 -3.07 -4.52 4.98
N SER A 150 -2.08 -5.41 5.05
CA SER A 150 -1.54 -5.88 6.34
C SER A 150 -0.91 -4.73 7.12
N GLU A 151 -0.01 -3.96 6.51
CA GLU A 151 0.68 -2.85 7.18
C GLU A 151 -0.30 -1.82 7.76
N ARG A 152 -1.35 -1.48 7.00
CA ARG A 152 -2.43 -0.61 7.48
C ARG A 152 -3.18 -1.20 8.67
N ALA A 153 -3.55 -2.48 8.61
CA ALA A 153 -4.22 -3.16 9.72
C ALA A 153 -3.33 -3.21 10.97
N ASN A 154 -2.03 -3.38 10.78
CA ASN A 154 -1.02 -3.38 11.83
C ASN A 154 -0.92 -2.02 12.52
N VAL A 155 -0.82 -0.93 11.75
CA VAL A 155 -0.82 0.44 12.29
C VAL A 155 -2.12 0.71 13.05
N LYS A 156 -3.26 0.30 12.51
CA LYS A 156 -4.55 0.41 13.20
C LYS A 156 -4.52 -0.29 14.56
N ALA A 157 -4.12 -1.57 14.59
CA ALA A 157 -4.03 -2.37 15.81
C ALA A 157 -3.04 -1.78 16.83
N ALA A 158 -1.93 -1.17 16.38
CA ALA A 158 -0.98 -0.49 17.25
C ALA A 158 -1.64 0.70 17.98
N PHE A 159 -2.42 1.51 17.26
CA PHE A 159 -3.12 2.66 17.85
C PHE A 159 -4.32 2.27 18.73
N GLU A 160 -5.03 1.19 18.42
CA GLU A 160 -6.09 0.63 19.28
C GLU A 160 -5.57 0.21 20.66
N LYS A 161 -4.33 -0.29 20.73
CA LYS A 161 -3.65 -0.70 21.97
C LYS A 161 -2.96 0.45 22.70
N THR A 162 -2.84 1.62 22.05
CA THR A 162 -2.09 2.76 22.56
C THR A 162 -2.92 3.60 23.51
N ARG A 163 -2.38 3.91 24.70
CA ARG A 163 -3.00 4.78 25.72
C ARG A 163 -2.53 6.24 25.61
N GLY A 164 -2.65 6.81 24.42
CA GLY A 164 -2.30 8.21 24.14
C GLY A 164 -3.41 8.91 23.37
N ALA A 165 -3.49 10.24 23.51
CA ALA A 165 -4.49 11.05 22.80
C ALA A 165 -4.09 11.30 21.32
N PHE A 166 -4.11 10.24 20.51
CA PHE A 166 -3.87 10.34 19.06
C PHE A 166 -5.18 10.47 18.28
N ARG A 167 -5.23 11.41 17.32
CA ARG A 167 -6.27 11.44 16.28
C ARG A 167 -5.67 10.87 14.99
N VAL A 168 -5.99 9.62 14.70
CA VAL A 168 -5.41 8.87 13.60
C VAL A 168 -6.38 8.86 12.43
N THR A 169 -5.98 9.40 11.29
CA THR A 169 -6.81 9.44 10.08
C THR A 169 -6.12 8.67 8.96
N PHE A 170 -6.79 7.67 8.42
CA PHE A 170 -6.33 6.94 7.23
C PHE A 170 -6.91 7.60 5.98
N ILE A 171 -6.06 8.23 5.17
CA ILE A 171 -6.53 8.88 3.95
C ILE A 171 -6.92 7.84 2.89
N LYS A 172 -8.04 8.07 2.20
CA LYS A 172 -8.48 7.28 1.05
C LYS A 172 -9.19 8.21 0.04
N PRO A 173 -8.74 8.29 -1.22
CA PRO A 173 -7.55 7.63 -1.76
C PRO A 173 -6.25 8.18 -1.14
N PRO A 174 -5.12 7.44 -1.19
CA PRO A 174 -3.84 7.90 -0.68
C PRO A 174 -3.16 8.85 -1.68
N THR A 175 -3.83 9.97 -2.00
CA THR A 175 -3.32 11.02 -2.89
C THR A 175 -2.61 12.12 -2.10
N LEU A 176 -1.72 12.87 -2.75
CA LEU A 176 -1.09 14.05 -2.15
C LEU A 176 -2.14 15.10 -1.76
N ASP A 177 -3.16 15.31 -2.61
CA ASP A 177 -4.26 16.23 -2.34
C ASP A 177 -5.04 15.84 -1.07
N ALA A 178 -5.29 14.54 -0.86
CA ALA A 178 -5.97 14.06 0.35
C ALA A 178 -5.11 14.28 1.61
N LEU A 179 -3.79 14.08 1.51
CA LEU A 179 -2.86 14.41 2.58
C LEU A 179 -2.88 15.92 2.89
N HIS A 180 -2.74 16.78 1.87
CA HIS A 180 -2.76 18.24 2.05
C HIS A 180 -4.06 18.74 2.64
N LYS A 181 -5.20 18.21 2.19
CA LYS A 181 -6.50 18.52 2.77
C LYS A 181 -6.53 18.17 4.26
N GLN A 182 -6.08 16.98 4.63
CA GLN A 182 -6.06 16.56 6.03
C GLN A 182 -5.11 17.42 6.88
N LEU A 183 -3.96 17.80 6.33
CA LEU A 183 -3.00 18.68 6.98
C LEU A 183 -3.53 20.11 7.18
N ALA A 184 -4.33 20.63 6.23
CA ALA A 184 -4.95 21.94 6.31
C ALA A 184 -6.11 21.99 7.33
N GLU A 185 -6.78 20.88 7.58
CA GLU A 185 -7.91 20.77 8.53
C GLU A 185 -7.46 20.64 10.01
N THR A 186 -6.16 20.47 10.28
CA THR A 186 -5.63 20.27 11.64
C THR A 186 -4.69 21.40 12.08
N ASN A 187 -4.91 21.89 13.30
CA ASN A 187 -3.99 22.83 13.97
C ASN A 187 -3.07 22.13 14.99
N ARG A 188 -3.13 20.79 15.06
CA ARG A 188 -2.32 19.97 15.98
C ARG A 188 -0.92 19.76 15.42
N GLN A 189 0.00 19.35 16.30
CA GLN A 189 1.22 18.71 15.83
C GLN A 189 0.83 17.43 15.09
N THR A 190 1.48 17.21 13.94
CA THR A 190 1.11 16.10 13.06
C THR A 190 2.29 15.17 12.83
N ILE A 191 2.00 13.87 12.90
CA ILE A 191 2.86 12.79 12.42
C ILE A 191 2.30 12.33 11.08
N ILE A 192 3.14 12.29 10.04
CA ILE A 192 2.78 11.62 8.79
C ILE A 192 3.36 10.21 8.86
N HIS A 193 2.52 9.19 8.77
CA HIS A 193 2.94 7.80 8.64
C HIS A 193 2.69 7.36 7.20
N PHE A 194 3.76 7.18 6.42
CA PHE A 194 3.69 6.79 5.03
C PHE A 194 4.05 5.31 4.87
N ILE A 195 3.18 4.54 4.24
CA ILE A 195 3.39 3.15 3.82
C ILE A 195 3.30 3.16 2.30
N GLY A 196 4.33 2.67 1.61
CA GLY A 196 4.33 2.63 0.14
C GLY A 196 5.74 2.56 -0.44
N HIS A 197 5.90 2.94 -1.69
CA HIS A 197 7.21 2.93 -2.35
C HIS A 197 7.94 4.27 -2.20
N GLY A 198 9.26 4.18 -2.00
CA GLY A 198 10.20 5.29 -2.17
C GLY A 198 11.06 5.05 -3.41
N ILE A 199 11.39 6.12 -4.14
CA ILE A 199 12.25 6.06 -5.32
C ILE A 199 13.35 7.11 -5.17
N ALA A 200 14.61 6.69 -5.16
CA ALA A 200 15.73 7.60 -5.36
C ALA A 200 15.86 7.90 -6.85
N THR A 201 15.83 9.18 -7.21
CA THR A 201 16.12 9.64 -8.56
C THR A 201 17.36 10.53 -8.54
N LYS A 202 17.93 10.80 -9.72
CA LYS A 202 19.04 11.78 -9.85
C LYS A 202 18.64 13.20 -9.41
N GLU A 203 17.35 13.51 -9.43
CA GLU A 203 16.77 14.82 -9.16
C GLU A 203 16.40 15.02 -7.69
N GLY A 204 16.32 13.92 -6.92
CA GLY A 204 15.84 13.94 -5.56
C GLY A 204 15.16 12.64 -5.17
N ALA A 205 14.82 12.52 -3.90
CA ALA A 205 14.15 11.36 -3.36
C ALA A 205 12.63 11.61 -3.36
N ARG A 206 11.87 10.68 -3.97
CA ARG A 206 10.43 10.81 -4.21
C ARG A 206 9.64 9.69 -3.53
N LEU A 207 8.40 9.97 -3.16
CA LEU A 207 7.44 8.98 -2.66
C LEU A 207 6.37 8.73 -3.72
N ALA A 208 5.95 7.47 -3.87
CA ALA A 208 4.87 7.11 -4.78
C ALA A 208 3.51 7.21 -4.07
N PHE A 209 2.80 8.30 -4.29
CA PHE A 209 1.37 8.42 -3.96
C PHE A 209 0.54 7.77 -5.07
N GLU A 210 -0.77 7.68 -4.86
CA GLU A 210 -1.71 7.33 -5.93
C GLU A 210 -2.34 8.58 -6.52
N ASP A 211 -2.66 8.53 -7.81
CA ASP A 211 -3.66 9.41 -8.40
C ASP A 211 -5.09 8.87 -8.16
N ASN A 212 -6.10 9.61 -8.59
CA ASN A 212 -7.49 9.20 -8.44
C ASN A 212 -7.82 7.92 -9.24
N ALA A 213 -7.08 7.58 -10.30
CA ALA A 213 -7.26 6.36 -11.08
C ALA A 213 -6.49 5.16 -10.49
N GLY A 214 -5.69 5.36 -9.44
CA GLY A 214 -4.86 4.34 -8.80
C GLY A 214 -3.50 4.13 -9.47
N ALA A 215 -3.07 5.02 -10.38
CA ALA A 215 -1.72 5.02 -10.93
C ALA A 215 -0.73 5.73 -10.00
N ALA A 216 0.56 5.49 -10.16
CA ALA A 216 1.61 6.10 -9.35
C ALA A 216 1.77 7.59 -9.67
N ASP A 217 1.63 8.41 -8.64
CA ASP A 217 1.99 9.83 -8.66
C ASP A 217 3.30 10.02 -7.86
N SER A 218 4.36 10.44 -8.56
CA SER A 218 5.68 10.57 -7.96
C SER A 218 5.84 11.96 -7.34
N VAL A 219 5.96 12.01 -6.01
CA VAL A 219 5.93 13.24 -5.23
C VAL A 219 7.28 13.50 -4.56
N GLU A 220 7.80 14.73 -4.72
CA GLU A 220 8.96 15.21 -3.98
C GLU A 220 8.63 15.31 -2.47
N VAL A 221 9.54 14.87 -1.61
CA VAL A 221 9.31 14.87 -0.15
C VAL A 221 9.03 16.25 0.44
N SER A 222 9.58 17.32 -0.16
CA SER A 222 9.32 18.70 0.26
C SER A 222 7.85 19.10 0.06
N ALA A 223 7.16 18.48 -0.90
CA ALA A 223 5.75 18.75 -1.17
C ALA A 223 4.83 18.24 -0.05
N LEU A 224 5.28 17.31 0.81
CA LEU A 224 4.46 16.80 1.92
C LEU A 224 4.10 17.87 2.96
N LEU A 225 4.89 18.94 3.06
CA LEU A 225 4.90 19.80 4.24
C LEU A 225 3.83 20.89 4.23
N ALA A 226 3.27 21.27 3.08
CA ALA A 226 2.08 22.13 2.86
C ALA A 226 1.82 23.29 3.86
N GLY A 227 2.82 23.83 4.55
CA GLY A 227 2.67 24.81 5.64
C GLY A 227 2.18 24.24 6.99
N ALA A 228 2.03 22.93 7.15
CA ALA A 228 1.51 22.28 8.36
C ALA A 228 2.59 22.08 9.44
N ARG A 229 2.16 21.92 10.71
CA ARG A 229 3.03 21.61 11.86
C ARG A 229 3.43 20.13 11.89
N VAL A 230 4.08 19.67 10.82
CA VAL A 230 4.62 18.31 10.75
C VAL A 230 5.79 18.20 11.72
N PHE A 231 5.65 17.31 12.70
CA PHE A 231 6.66 17.05 13.72
C PHE A 231 7.56 15.86 13.35
N LEU A 232 6.93 14.78 12.89
CA LEU A 232 7.60 13.54 12.51
C LEU A 232 7.03 13.03 11.20
N VAL A 233 7.91 12.62 10.30
CA VAL A 233 7.54 11.76 9.18
C VAL A 233 8.11 10.37 9.43
N PHE A 234 7.23 9.38 9.51
CA PHE A 234 7.57 7.98 9.65
C PHE A 234 7.40 7.33 8.27
N LEU A 235 8.52 7.00 7.62
CA LEU A 235 8.56 6.34 6.33
C LEU A 235 8.71 4.83 6.53
N ASN A 236 7.59 4.12 6.47
CA ASN A 236 7.55 2.66 6.39
C ASN A 236 7.45 2.23 4.92
N SER A 237 8.42 2.69 4.12
CA SER A 237 8.46 2.46 2.68
C SER A 237 9.48 1.39 2.31
N CYS A 238 9.09 0.45 1.45
CA CYS A 238 9.96 -0.60 0.91
C CYS A 238 10.53 -0.18 -0.45
N GLU A 239 11.80 -0.51 -0.69
CA GLU A 239 12.39 -0.45 -2.03
C GLU A 239 11.95 -1.65 -2.87
N THR A 240 11.83 -1.45 -4.18
CA THR A 240 11.71 -2.54 -5.15
C THR A 240 13.07 -3.19 -5.37
N ALA A 241 13.23 -4.42 -4.87
CA ALA A 241 14.28 -5.41 -5.14
C ALA A 241 15.76 -5.01 -4.85
N MET A 242 16.35 -5.67 -3.83
CA MET A 242 17.78 -6.03 -3.71
C MET A 242 18.82 -4.96 -4.06
N SER A 243 18.56 -3.69 -3.79
CA SER A 243 19.56 -2.63 -3.88
C SER A 243 20.16 -2.40 -2.48
N LEU A 244 21.50 -2.38 -2.38
CA LEU A 244 22.23 -1.91 -1.19
C LEU A 244 22.13 -0.37 -1.03
N GLU A 245 21.42 0.32 -1.92
CA GLU A 245 21.29 1.78 -1.96
C GLU A 245 19.94 2.23 -1.42
N SER A 246 19.81 2.53 -0.11
CA SER A 246 18.51 2.99 0.40
C SER A 246 18.16 4.43 0.04
N SER A 247 17.16 4.60 -0.82
CA SER A 247 16.43 5.84 -1.05
C SER A 247 15.71 6.34 0.20
N ALA A 248 15.19 5.48 1.07
CA ALA A 248 14.38 5.89 2.22
C ALA A 248 15.18 6.57 3.35
N SER A 249 16.44 6.19 3.56
CA SER A 249 17.34 6.95 4.45
C SER A 249 17.69 8.32 3.85
N ASN A 250 17.84 8.40 2.52
CA ASN A 250 18.00 9.66 1.78
C ASN A 250 16.71 10.51 1.81
N LEU A 251 15.53 9.90 1.76
CA LEU A 251 14.22 10.54 1.92
C LEU A 251 14.11 11.18 3.31
N ALA A 252 14.47 10.44 4.37
CA ALA A 252 14.46 10.95 5.73
C ALA A 252 15.45 12.11 5.92
N HIS A 253 16.65 12.02 5.34
CA HIS A 253 17.60 13.13 5.32
C HIS A 253 17.05 14.37 4.59
N ALA A 254 16.43 14.18 3.43
CA ALA A 254 15.82 15.26 2.65
C ALA A 254 14.65 15.94 3.41
N LEU A 255 13.86 15.18 4.15
CA LEU A 255 12.77 15.70 5.00
C LEU A 255 13.29 16.58 6.14
N VAL A 256 14.33 16.13 6.86
CA VAL A 256 14.91 16.99 7.92
C VAL A 256 15.61 18.21 7.33
N SER A 257 16.21 18.09 6.14
CA SER A 257 16.78 19.22 5.39
C SER A 257 15.70 20.23 4.97
N ALA A 258 14.49 19.75 4.70
CA ALA A 258 13.28 20.56 4.50
C ALA A 258 12.65 21.07 5.81
N ARG A 259 13.39 21.01 6.93
CA ARG A 259 13.01 21.50 8.27
C ARG A 259 11.93 20.70 8.99
N VAL A 260 11.71 19.44 8.64
CA VAL A 260 10.95 18.52 9.51
C VAL A 260 11.78 18.22 10.76
N PRO A 261 11.23 18.37 11.98
CA PRO A 261 11.98 18.09 13.21
C PRO A 261 12.59 16.69 13.28
N TYR A 262 11.81 15.67 12.90
CA TYR A 262 12.26 14.29 12.81
C TYR A 262 11.77 13.60 11.54
N ALA A 263 12.62 12.74 10.97
CA ALA A 263 12.22 11.78 9.96
C ALA A 263 12.81 10.42 10.28
N LEU A 264 11.97 9.40 10.33
CA LEU A 264 12.36 8.00 10.52
C LEU A 264 12.21 7.30 9.18
N GLY A 265 13.31 6.80 8.62
CA GLY A 265 13.33 6.00 7.40
C GLY A 265 13.92 4.61 7.61
N MET A 266 13.85 3.78 6.58
CA MET A 266 14.43 2.43 6.58
C MET A 266 15.67 2.42 5.69
N GLN A 267 16.75 1.76 6.11
CA GLN A 267 17.99 1.71 5.31
C GLN A 267 18.18 0.46 4.46
N PHE A 268 17.30 -0.54 4.60
CA PHE A 268 17.24 -1.74 3.78
C PHE A 268 15.78 -2.16 3.59
N GLU A 269 15.52 -3.12 2.70
CA GLU A 269 14.22 -3.78 2.62
C GLU A 269 13.87 -4.40 3.98
N VAL A 270 12.69 -4.07 4.48
CA VAL A 270 12.26 -4.44 5.82
C VAL A 270 11.38 -5.69 5.73
N PRO A 271 11.74 -6.80 6.37
CA PRO A 271 10.80 -7.91 6.50
C PRO A 271 9.51 -7.43 7.18
N GLU A 272 8.35 -7.86 6.69
CA GLU A 272 7.03 -7.45 7.21
C GLU A 272 6.95 -7.58 8.75
N ALA A 273 7.50 -8.66 9.30
CA ALA A 273 7.54 -8.92 10.74
C ALA A 273 8.33 -7.88 11.57
N VAL A 274 9.26 -7.14 10.93
CA VAL A 274 10.06 -6.06 11.52
C VAL A 274 9.33 -4.73 11.41
N ALA A 275 8.76 -4.41 10.24
CA ALA A 275 7.95 -3.21 10.01
C ALA A 275 6.76 -3.14 10.99
N LEU A 276 6.04 -4.26 11.11
CA LEU A 276 4.98 -4.47 12.11
C LEU A 276 5.46 -4.12 13.51
N ARG A 277 6.55 -4.76 13.94
CA ARG A 277 7.01 -4.68 15.33
C ARG A 277 7.49 -3.29 15.70
N LEU A 278 8.04 -2.56 14.72
CA LEU A 278 8.50 -1.19 14.92
C LEU A 278 7.33 -0.28 15.32
N SER A 279 6.25 -0.27 14.54
CA SER A 279 5.07 0.57 14.80
C SER A 279 4.31 0.15 16.07
N GLU A 280 4.21 -1.16 16.32
CA GLU A 280 3.60 -1.73 17.54
C GLU A 280 4.25 -1.26 18.84
N ILE A 281 5.54 -0.92 18.81
CA ILE A 281 6.27 -0.51 20.01
C ILE A 281 6.46 1.00 20.02
N PHE A 282 6.80 1.61 18.88
CA PHE A 282 7.11 3.02 18.78
C PHE A 282 5.97 3.92 19.27
N TYR A 283 4.74 3.72 18.78
CA TYR A 283 3.62 4.59 19.13
C TYR A 283 3.15 4.46 20.59
N PRO A 284 3.08 3.26 21.20
CA PRO A 284 2.81 3.14 22.63
C PRO A 284 3.84 3.84 23.52
N PHE A 285 5.14 3.74 23.22
CA PHE A 285 6.16 4.46 24.00
C PHE A 285 6.06 5.98 23.77
N LEU A 286 5.78 6.43 22.55
CA LEU A 286 5.55 7.85 22.27
C LEU A 286 4.33 8.39 23.03
N ALA A 287 3.25 7.61 23.13
CA ALA A 287 2.08 7.93 23.94
C ALA A 287 2.37 8.07 25.44
N GLN A 288 3.33 7.29 25.96
CA GLN A 288 3.76 7.35 27.35
C GLN A 288 4.65 8.56 27.66
N GLY A 289 4.83 9.47 26.70
CA GLY A 289 5.64 10.69 26.87
C GLY A 289 7.14 10.49 26.62
N ASN A 290 7.54 9.33 26.10
CA ASN A 290 8.93 9.12 25.69
C ASN A 290 9.26 9.99 24.48
N SER A 291 10.53 10.39 24.37
CA SER A 291 11.03 11.09 23.17
C SER A 291 11.01 10.20 21.94
N VAL A 292 11.10 10.79 20.73
CA VAL A 292 11.15 10.03 19.47
C VAL A 292 12.34 9.06 19.49
N GLU A 293 13.49 9.51 19.99
CA GLU A 293 14.70 8.72 20.09
C GLU A 293 14.56 7.54 21.05
N GLU A 294 13.92 7.77 22.20
CA GLU A 294 13.69 6.73 23.20
C GLU A 294 12.64 5.71 22.74
N SER A 295 11.55 6.17 22.11
CA SER A 295 10.55 5.29 21.52
C SER A 295 11.16 4.39 20.44
N LEU A 296 12.07 4.93 19.62
CA LEU A 296 12.82 4.13 18.65
C LEU A 296 13.78 3.15 19.33
N TRP A 297 14.48 3.58 20.37
CA TRP A 297 15.35 2.71 21.15
C TRP A 297 14.59 1.51 21.72
N HIS A 298 13.41 1.72 22.29
CA HIS A 298 12.54 0.64 22.77
C HIS A 298 12.10 -0.30 21.65
N ALA A 299 11.77 0.25 20.47
CA ALA A 299 11.39 -0.57 19.32
C ALA A 299 12.56 -1.41 18.78
N ARG A 300 13.79 -0.86 18.79
CA ARG A 300 15.02 -1.61 18.49
C ARG A 300 15.27 -2.72 19.52
N GLU A 301 15.16 -2.43 20.82
CA GLU A 301 15.31 -3.42 21.88
C GLU A 301 14.30 -4.56 21.75
N ALA A 302 13.06 -4.27 21.36
CA ALA A 302 12.03 -5.27 21.17
C ALA A 302 12.40 -6.32 20.10
N MET A 303 13.24 -5.98 19.11
CA MET A 303 13.70 -6.93 18.10
C MET A 303 14.54 -8.06 18.71
N TRP A 304 15.32 -7.78 19.76
CA TRP A 304 16.11 -8.81 20.44
C TRP A 304 15.30 -9.82 21.23
N THR A 305 14.06 -9.48 21.58
CA THR A 305 13.18 -10.33 22.37
C THR A 305 12.27 -11.23 21.52
N LYS A 306 12.32 -11.09 20.19
CA LYS A 306 11.41 -11.78 19.26
C LYS A 306 12.03 -13.09 18.76
N ARG A 307 11.50 -14.23 19.24
CA ARG A 307 11.95 -15.58 18.87
C ARG A 307 11.90 -15.89 17.38
N GLU A 308 10.95 -15.33 16.63
CA GLU A 308 10.82 -15.55 15.18
C GLU A 308 12.03 -15.00 14.39
N LEU A 309 12.69 -13.95 14.91
CA LEU A 309 13.90 -13.39 14.30
C LEU A 309 15.16 -14.20 14.63
N GLU A 310 15.08 -15.14 15.57
CA GLU A 310 16.21 -16.02 15.93
C GLU A 310 16.51 -17.05 14.84
N ASN A 311 15.53 -17.38 13.99
CA ASN A 311 15.65 -18.37 12.91
C ASN A 311 15.20 -17.84 11.52
N GLY A 312 15.16 -16.51 11.35
CA GLY A 312 14.30 -15.85 10.37
C GLY A 312 14.66 -16.00 8.89
N LEU A 313 15.88 -16.40 8.54
CA LEU A 313 16.23 -16.84 7.18
C LEU A 313 16.91 -18.20 7.26
N LEU A 314 16.23 -19.24 6.77
CA LEU A 314 16.85 -20.52 6.46
C LEU A 314 17.64 -20.35 5.16
N SER A 315 18.95 -20.45 5.24
CA SER A 315 19.80 -20.65 4.05
C SER A 315 20.25 -22.11 3.99
N ASP A 316 20.72 -22.55 2.82
CA ASP A 316 21.33 -23.90 2.64
C ASP A 316 22.52 -24.14 3.59
N GLU A 317 23.07 -23.07 4.18
CA GLU A 317 24.21 -23.08 5.10
C GLU A 317 23.83 -22.82 6.59
N GLY A 318 22.53 -22.76 6.92
CA GLY A 318 22.03 -22.64 8.30
C GLY A 318 21.21 -21.36 8.57
N ALA A 319 20.78 -21.21 9.84
CA ALA A 319 19.92 -20.12 10.31
C ALA A 319 20.71 -18.83 10.58
N ILE A 320 20.25 -17.71 10.02
CA ILE A 320 20.80 -16.37 10.25
C ILE A 320 20.02 -15.68 11.38
N ASP A 321 20.73 -15.18 12.40
CA ASP A 321 20.13 -14.34 13.45
C ASP A 321 19.83 -12.93 12.90
N LEU A 322 18.55 -12.65 12.67
CA LEU A 322 18.12 -11.39 12.07
C LEU A 322 17.88 -10.28 13.10
N ARG A 323 18.05 -10.52 14.40
CA ARG A 323 17.72 -9.52 15.43
C ARG A 323 18.59 -8.27 15.27
N ALA A 324 19.90 -8.48 15.10
CA ALA A 324 20.85 -7.39 14.87
C ALA A 324 20.57 -6.67 13.54
N PHE A 325 20.29 -7.44 12.48
CA PHE A 325 19.90 -6.89 11.18
C PHE A 325 18.69 -5.97 11.32
N ALA A 326 17.58 -6.51 11.82
CA ALA A 326 16.29 -5.85 11.99
C ALA A 326 16.36 -4.57 12.84
N ALA A 327 17.14 -4.58 13.92
CA ALA A 327 17.25 -3.42 14.79
C ALA A 327 18.09 -2.27 14.20
N GLY A 328 19.00 -2.58 13.28
CA GLY A 328 19.76 -1.57 12.56
C GLY A 328 18.92 -0.89 11.47
N ILE A 329 17.93 -1.58 10.88
CA ILE A 329 17.15 -1.09 9.73
C ILE A 329 16.57 0.33 9.92
N PRO A 330 15.91 0.68 11.04
CA PRO A 330 15.30 2.00 11.17
C PRO A 330 16.38 3.06 11.44
N VAL A 331 16.37 4.15 10.67
CA VAL A 331 17.31 5.28 10.77
C VAL A 331 16.56 6.55 11.10
N LEU A 332 16.86 7.14 12.25
CA LEU A 332 16.24 8.38 12.71
C LEU A 332 17.14 9.57 12.41
N TYR A 333 16.61 10.50 11.63
CA TYR A 333 17.19 11.81 11.39
C TYR A 333 16.50 12.87 12.25
N THR A 334 17.26 13.89 12.67
CA THR A 334 16.73 15.07 13.33
C THR A 334 17.30 16.37 12.77
N ALA A 335 16.43 17.37 12.65
CA ALA A 335 16.80 18.76 12.39
C ALA A 335 16.92 19.57 13.69
N LEU A 336 16.67 19.00 14.88
CA LEU A 336 16.57 19.78 16.11
C LEU A 336 17.93 20.07 16.74
N THR A 337 18.08 21.27 17.32
CA THR A 337 19.27 21.63 18.12
C THR A 337 19.36 20.88 19.44
N SER A 338 18.22 20.43 19.97
CA SER A 338 18.09 19.71 21.23
C SER A 338 16.85 18.83 21.20
N ARG A 339 16.89 17.71 21.94
CA ARG A 339 15.73 16.83 22.11
C ARG A 339 14.54 17.60 22.69
N PRO A 340 13.33 17.50 22.10
CA PRO A 340 12.15 18.15 22.63
C PRO A 340 11.62 17.40 23.87
N PRO A 341 10.78 18.03 24.69
CA PRO A 341 10.06 17.34 25.75
C PRO A 341 9.08 16.30 25.17
N ALA A 342 8.36 15.61 26.05
CA ALA A 342 7.29 14.68 25.69
C ALA A 342 6.32 15.31 24.67
N LEU A 343 5.92 14.55 23.65
CA LEU A 343 5.00 15.05 22.63
C LEU A 343 3.56 15.16 23.15
N LEU A 344 3.18 14.30 24.10
CA LEU A 344 1.85 14.23 24.71
C LEU A 344 1.93 14.50 26.22
N LYS A 345 0.94 15.24 26.76
CA LYS A 345 0.91 15.62 28.19
C LYS A 345 0.58 14.47 29.16
N GLY A 346 0.00 13.37 28.68
CA GLY A 346 -0.42 12.25 29.53
C GLY A 346 -1.24 11.21 28.80
N GLU A 347 -1.80 10.27 29.57
CA GLU A 347 -2.63 9.19 29.03
C GLU A 347 -3.91 9.73 28.36
N GLY A 348 -4.34 9.04 27.31
CA GLY A 348 -5.58 9.32 26.60
C GLY A 348 -6.00 8.13 25.76
N SER A 349 -7.04 8.30 24.95
CA SER A 349 -7.50 7.28 23.99
C SER A 349 -7.29 7.75 22.56
N SER A 350 -6.78 6.86 21.71
CA SER A 350 -6.69 7.11 20.28
C SER A 350 -8.09 7.09 19.65
N THR A 351 -8.39 8.03 18.76
CA THR A 351 -9.55 7.99 17.87
C THR A 351 -9.10 7.63 16.47
N LEU A 352 -9.71 6.61 15.87
CA LEU A 352 -9.39 6.13 14.52
C LEU A 352 -10.48 6.59 13.56
N GLU A 353 -10.10 7.40 12.58
CA GLU A 353 -10.93 7.83 11.47
C GLU A 353 -10.51 7.07 10.21
N ASP A 354 -11.40 6.21 9.73
CA ASP A 354 -11.18 5.38 8.55
C ASP A 354 -12.40 5.47 7.63
N PHE A 355 -12.16 5.43 6.32
CA PHE A 355 -13.18 5.42 5.29
C PHE A 355 -13.65 3.99 4.99
N PHE A 356 -14.91 3.72 5.31
CA PHE A 356 -15.62 2.52 4.87
C PHE A 356 -16.87 2.95 4.08
N PRO A 357 -16.96 2.65 2.77
CA PRO A 357 -18.18 2.92 2.03
C PRO A 357 -19.30 2.01 2.55
N ARG A 358 -20.54 2.50 2.55
CA ARG A 358 -21.71 1.62 2.75
C ARG A 358 -21.79 0.65 1.59
N ASP A 359 -21.62 -0.63 1.82
CA ASP A 359 -21.69 -1.65 0.78
C ASP A 359 -22.67 -2.79 1.11
N GLN A 360 -23.30 -3.33 0.07
CA GLN A 360 -24.19 -4.50 0.15
C GLN A 360 -23.96 -5.34 -1.10
N PHE A 361 -23.59 -6.60 -0.93
CA PHE A 361 -23.37 -7.53 -2.04
C PHE A 361 -24.23 -8.78 -1.85
N ASP A 362 -24.69 -9.36 -2.95
CA ASP A 362 -25.19 -10.74 -2.91
C ASP A 362 -24.06 -11.71 -2.53
N GLU A 363 -24.43 -12.80 -1.87
CA GLU A 363 -23.50 -13.87 -1.47
C GLU A 363 -22.73 -14.46 -2.66
N ARG A 364 -23.32 -14.39 -3.86
CA ARG A 364 -22.72 -14.82 -5.13
C ARG A 364 -21.64 -13.87 -5.68
N ILE A 365 -21.45 -12.71 -5.08
CA ILE A 365 -20.37 -11.77 -5.38
C ILE A 365 -19.44 -11.68 -4.15
N PRO A 366 -18.81 -12.80 -3.74
CA PRO A 366 -18.00 -12.81 -2.53
C PRO A 366 -16.72 -11.98 -2.72
N PRO A 367 -16.13 -11.46 -1.63
CA PRO A 367 -14.77 -10.93 -1.68
C PRO A 367 -13.81 -12.06 -2.14
N PRO A 368 -12.86 -11.77 -3.06
CA PRO A 368 -11.96 -12.80 -3.54
C PRO A 368 -10.96 -13.22 -2.47
N GLN A 369 -10.61 -14.51 -2.44
CA GLN A 369 -9.55 -15.01 -1.56
C GLN A 369 -8.15 -14.59 -2.04
N LYS A 370 -7.95 -14.58 -3.36
CA LYS A 370 -6.70 -14.23 -4.05
C LYS A 370 -7.02 -13.40 -5.29
N PHE A 371 -6.11 -12.50 -5.65
CA PHE A 371 -6.22 -11.66 -6.84
C PHE A 371 -4.85 -11.57 -7.52
N ARG A 372 -4.73 -12.16 -8.72
CA ARG A 372 -3.49 -12.30 -9.49
C ARG A 372 -3.70 -11.84 -10.93
N GLY A 373 -2.66 -11.31 -11.56
CA GLY A 373 -2.60 -11.01 -12.99
C GLY A 373 -3.61 -10.03 -13.55
N ARG A 374 -4.32 -9.27 -12.70
CA ARG A 374 -5.40 -8.35 -13.12
C ARG A 374 -5.19 -6.90 -12.68
N VAL A 375 -3.96 -6.56 -12.30
CA VAL A 375 -3.58 -5.22 -11.84
C VAL A 375 -3.76 -4.19 -12.94
N SER A 376 -3.38 -4.54 -14.18
CA SER A 376 -3.53 -3.69 -15.36
C SER A 376 -5.00 -3.40 -15.66
N GLU A 377 -5.87 -4.41 -15.65
CA GLU A 377 -7.31 -4.24 -15.89
C GLU A 377 -7.99 -3.47 -14.76
N LEU A 378 -7.55 -3.66 -13.52
CA LEU A 378 -8.00 -2.87 -12.38
C LEU A 378 -7.62 -1.39 -12.55
N ALA A 379 -6.42 -1.09 -13.05
CA ALA A 379 -5.99 0.27 -13.36
C ALA A 379 -6.82 0.87 -14.52
N ARG A 380 -7.08 0.10 -15.58
CA ARG A 380 -7.97 0.51 -16.69
C ARG A 380 -9.38 0.84 -16.18
N LEU A 381 -9.92 0.08 -15.23
CA LEU A 381 -11.19 0.40 -14.57
C LEU A 381 -11.13 1.70 -13.76
N GLY A 382 -10.03 1.94 -13.04
CA GLY A 382 -9.77 3.20 -12.35
C GLY A 382 -9.85 4.39 -13.32
N ARG A 383 -9.24 4.28 -14.50
CA ARG A 383 -9.33 5.30 -15.56
C ARG A 383 -10.74 5.48 -16.09
N LEU A 384 -11.49 4.40 -16.29
CA LEU A 384 -12.90 4.48 -16.68
C LEU A 384 -13.75 5.19 -15.61
N PHE A 385 -13.51 4.93 -14.32
CA PHE A 385 -14.22 5.60 -13.24
C PHE A 385 -13.87 7.09 -13.10
N GLU A 386 -12.63 7.48 -13.39
CA GLU A 386 -12.21 8.89 -13.30
C GLU A 386 -12.56 9.69 -14.55
N PHE A 387 -12.20 9.16 -15.72
CA PHE A 387 -12.16 9.90 -16.97
C PHE A 387 -13.13 9.36 -18.03
N GLY A 388 -13.61 8.13 -17.88
CA GLY A 388 -14.48 7.47 -18.86
C GLY A 388 -13.77 6.96 -20.11
N TYR A 389 -12.43 7.01 -20.10
CA TYR A 389 -11.54 6.55 -21.16
C TYR A 389 -10.39 5.75 -20.55
N VAL A 390 -9.94 4.74 -21.27
CA VAL A 390 -8.77 3.93 -20.89
C VAL A 390 -7.51 4.48 -21.55
N ASP A 391 -7.60 4.78 -22.84
CA ASP A 391 -6.48 5.26 -23.65
C ASP A 391 -6.23 6.75 -23.47
N GLU A 392 -4.97 7.15 -23.29
CA GLU A 392 -4.57 8.55 -23.09
C GLU A 392 -4.96 9.42 -24.27
N LYS A 393 -4.79 8.89 -25.50
CA LYS A 393 -5.13 9.60 -26.73
C LYS A 393 -6.62 9.94 -26.79
N ASP A 394 -7.47 8.97 -26.48
CA ASP A 394 -8.93 9.17 -26.50
C ASP A 394 -9.37 10.15 -25.41
N LEU A 395 -8.72 10.11 -24.24
CA LEU A 395 -8.91 11.08 -23.17
C LEU A 395 -8.52 12.49 -23.62
N GLU A 396 -7.35 12.66 -24.24
CA GLU A 396 -6.90 13.95 -24.77
C GLU A 396 -7.83 14.50 -25.86
N ASP A 397 -8.25 13.66 -26.80
CA ASP A 397 -9.16 14.04 -27.88
C ASP A 397 -10.54 14.45 -27.31
N ALA A 398 -11.05 13.72 -26.32
CA ALA A 398 -12.26 14.09 -25.60
C ALA A 398 -12.08 15.41 -24.83
N ARG A 399 -10.96 15.61 -24.14
CA ARG A 399 -10.64 16.84 -23.42
C ARG A 399 -10.58 18.05 -24.35
N ARG A 400 -9.98 17.90 -25.54
CA ARG A 400 -9.91 18.97 -26.57
C ARG A 400 -11.31 19.30 -27.10
N ARG A 401 -12.12 18.28 -27.41
CA ARG A 401 -13.50 18.44 -27.89
C ARG A 401 -14.41 19.11 -26.85
N GLU A 402 -14.29 18.71 -25.58
CA GLU A 402 -15.15 19.20 -24.49
C GLU A 402 -14.64 20.47 -23.82
N LYS A 403 -13.37 20.85 -24.07
CA LYS A 403 -12.66 21.97 -23.43
C LYS A 403 -12.62 21.91 -21.89
N ARG A 404 -12.72 20.70 -21.33
CA ARG A 404 -12.62 20.38 -19.90
C ARG A 404 -12.21 18.92 -19.74
N MET A 405 -11.81 18.52 -18.54
CA MET A 405 -11.59 17.11 -18.26
C MET A 405 -12.91 16.33 -18.43
N PRO A 406 -12.93 15.23 -19.21
CA PRO A 406 -14.09 14.36 -19.28
C PRO A 406 -14.44 13.75 -17.92
N ALA A 407 -15.71 13.45 -17.71
CA ALA A 407 -16.18 12.78 -16.50
C ALA A 407 -16.11 11.26 -16.65
N GLY A 408 -16.00 10.55 -15.52
CA GLY A 408 -16.06 9.09 -15.45
C GLY A 408 -17.26 8.45 -16.15
N ALA A 409 -17.04 7.25 -16.68
CA ALA A 409 -18.07 6.45 -17.33
C ALA A 409 -19.20 6.10 -16.35
N LYS A 410 -20.44 6.20 -16.84
CA LYS A 410 -21.66 5.86 -16.07
C LYS A 410 -22.18 4.46 -16.31
N VAL A 411 -21.77 3.83 -17.42
CA VAL A 411 -22.08 2.44 -17.71
C VAL A 411 -20.80 1.77 -18.20
N ILE A 412 -20.30 0.83 -17.42
CA ILE A 412 -19.09 0.06 -17.72
C ILE A 412 -19.51 -1.42 -17.82
N VAL A 413 -19.09 -2.09 -18.88
CA VAL A 413 -19.35 -3.53 -19.09
C VAL A 413 -18.02 -4.26 -19.10
N LEU A 414 -17.82 -5.15 -18.13
CA LEU A 414 -16.76 -6.14 -18.14
C LEU A 414 -17.22 -7.31 -18.98
N ARG A 415 -16.59 -7.50 -20.13
CA ARG A 415 -16.92 -8.57 -21.07
C ARG A 415 -15.81 -9.60 -21.11
N GLY A 416 -16.14 -10.87 -21.24
CA GLY A 416 -15.18 -11.96 -21.37
C GLY A 416 -15.85 -13.30 -21.17
N GLU A 417 -15.17 -14.38 -21.51
CA GLU A 417 -15.70 -15.73 -21.38
C GLU A 417 -16.03 -16.10 -19.92
N GLY A 418 -16.78 -17.19 -19.73
CA GLY A 418 -17.08 -17.71 -18.39
C GLY A 418 -15.79 -17.95 -17.62
N GLY A 419 -15.73 -17.62 -16.33
CA GLY A 419 -14.54 -17.94 -15.53
C GLY A 419 -13.29 -17.08 -15.71
N MET A 420 -13.30 -16.06 -16.59
CA MET A 420 -12.18 -15.12 -16.77
C MET A 420 -11.93 -14.17 -15.57
N GLY A 421 -12.77 -14.24 -14.52
CA GLY A 421 -12.62 -13.41 -13.31
C GLY A 421 -13.34 -12.06 -13.34
N LYS A 422 -14.36 -11.89 -14.19
CA LYS A 422 -15.14 -10.62 -14.30
C LYS A 422 -15.75 -10.18 -12.96
N SER A 423 -16.44 -11.08 -12.27
CA SER A 423 -17.08 -10.83 -10.97
C SER A 423 -16.04 -10.48 -9.90
N THR A 424 -14.92 -11.19 -9.90
CA THR A 424 -13.75 -10.91 -9.05
C THR A 424 -13.21 -9.51 -9.29
N LEU A 425 -12.94 -9.13 -10.55
CA LEU A 425 -12.44 -7.80 -10.89
C LEU A 425 -13.43 -6.70 -10.50
N ALA A 426 -14.73 -6.91 -10.74
CA ALA A 426 -15.77 -5.96 -10.32
C ALA A 426 -15.79 -5.76 -8.80
N ARG A 427 -15.68 -6.85 -8.03
CA ARG A 427 -15.63 -6.81 -6.56
C ARG A 427 -14.39 -6.06 -6.06
N VAL A 428 -13.20 -6.35 -6.59
CA VAL A 428 -11.95 -5.68 -6.20
C VAL A 428 -11.98 -4.19 -6.57
N ALA A 429 -12.50 -3.86 -7.76
CA ALA A 429 -12.65 -2.48 -8.18
C ALA A 429 -13.58 -1.69 -7.24
N ALA A 430 -14.65 -2.32 -6.76
CA ALA A 430 -15.56 -1.71 -5.79
C ALA A 430 -14.88 -1.45 -4.42
N GLU A 431 -14.05 -2.38 -3.93
CA GLU A 431 -13.31 -2.21 -2.66
C GLU A 431 -12.24 -1.12 -2.76
N ARG A 432 -11.50 -1.09 -3.88
CA ARG A 432 -10.42 -0.14 -4.11
C ARG A 432 -10.95 1.27 -4.32
N PHE A 433 -11.89 1.44 -5.25
CA PHE A 433 -12.40 2.74 -5.69
C PHE A 433 -13.69 3.18 -4.98
N GLY A 434 -14.14 2.45 -3.95
CA GLY A 434 -15.37 2.71 -3.22
C GLY A 434 -15.49 4.13 -2.63
N TRP A 435 -14.36 4.79 -2.39
CA TRP A 435 -14.28 6.20 -1.94
C TRP A 435 -14.91 7.20 -2.90
N ARG A 436 -15.11 6.83 -4.17
CA ARG A 436 -15.77 7.67 -5.18
C ARG A 436 -17.28 7.77 -5.00
N PHE A 437 -17.86 6.76 -4.37
CA PHE A 437 -19.31 6.52 -4.31
C PHE A 437 -19.84 6.84 -2.91
N SER A 438 -20.07 8.14 -2.65
CA SER A 438 -20.52 8.65 -1.35
C SER A 438 -21.87 8.07 -0.91
N ASP A 439 -22.71 7.60 -1.84
CA ASP A 439 -23.99 6.95 -1.54
C ASP A 439 -23.88 5.42 -1.43
N GLY A 440 -22.67 4.87 -1.53
CA GLY A 440 -22.34 3.48 -1.32
C GLY A 440 -22.32 2.60 -2.57
N ILE A 441 -22.17 1.29 -2.36
CA ILE A 441 -22.06 0.25 -3.38
C ILE A 441 -23.15 -0.81 -3.17
N LEU A 442 -23.83 -1.22 -4.24
CA LEU A 442 -24.78 -2.32 -4.24
C LEU A 442 -24.41 -3.34 -5.33
N GLY A 443 -24.22 -4.60 -4.95
CA GLY A 443 -24.05 -5.73 -5.86
C GLY A 443 -25.30 -6.60 -5.94
N ILE A 444 -25.75 -6.86 -7.16
CA ILE A 444 -26.88 -7.72 -7.48
C ILE A 444 -26.41 -8.78 -8.49
N SER A 445 -26.55 -10.05 -8.14
CA SER A 445 -26.39 -11.16 -9.07
C SER A 445 -27.69 -11.39 -9.83
N LEU A 446 -27.57 -11.51 -11.15
CA LEU A 446 -28.69 -11.78 -12.05
C LEU A 446 -28.78 -13.27 -12.46
N GLU A 447 -27.98 -14.14 -11.84
CA GLU A 447 -27.90 -15.57 -12.15
C GLU A 447 -29.25 -16.29 -11.98
N ASP A 448 -29.97 -16.03 -10.89
CA ASP A 448 -31.33 -16.56 -10.65
C ASP A 448 -32.42 -15.78 -11.39
N PHE A 449 -32.04 -14.77 -12.17
CA PHE A 449 -32.94 -13.89 -12.88
C PHE A 449 -33.99 -13.18 -12.01
N PRO A 450 -33.59 -12.23 -11.16
CA PRO A 450 -34.54 -11.53 -10.30
C PRO A 450 -35.54 -10.71 -11.13
N SER A 451 -36.81 -10.72 -10.71
CA SER A 451 -37.84 -9.90 -11.33
C SER A 451 -37.52 -8.40 -11.22
N LYS A 452 -38.09 -7.59 -12.11
CA LYS A 452 -37.95 -6.12 -12.07
C LYS A 452 -38.27 -5.55 -10.68
N ASP A 453 -39.34 -6.02 -10.06
CA ASP A 453 -39.79 -5.53 -8.76
C ASP A 453 -38.82 -5.90 -7.63
N THR A 454 -38.16 -7.06 -7.73
CA THR A 454 -37.08 -7.45 -6.80
C THR A 454 -35.90 -6.50 -6.90
N VAL A 455 -35.48 -6.14 -8.11
CA VAL A 455 -34.39 -5.17 -8.34
C VAL A 455 -34.78 -3.78 -7.83
N ILE A 456 -36.01 -3.32 -8.10
CA ILE A 456 -36.54 -2.04 -7.61
C ILE A 456 -36.56 -2.03 -6.08
N ALA A 457 -37.02 -3.10 -5.43
CA ALA A 457 -37.09 -3.18 -3.98
C ALA A 457 -35.70 -3.09 -3.33
N ARG A 458 -34.72 -3.83 -3.86
CA ARG A 458 -33.34 -3.80 -3.36
C ARG A 458 -32.69 -2.43 -3.56
N LEU A 459 -32.80 -1.85 -4.77
CA LEU A 459 -32.23 -0.54 -5.06
C LEU A 459 -32.93 0.58 -4.28
N GLY A 460 -34.25 0.48 -4.09
CA GLY A 460 -35.05 1.40 -3.31
C GLY A 460 -34.68 1.38 -1.84
N LYS A 461 -34.63 0.21 -1.21
CA LYS A 461 -34.15 0.07 0.17
C LYS A 461 -32.73 0.61 0.34
N PHE A 462 -31.85 0.32 -0.63
CA PHE A 462 -30.47 0.82 -0.60
C PHE A 462 -30.39 2.34 -0.73
N LEU A 463 -31.00 2.95 -1.75
CA LEU A 463 -30.87 4.38 -2.01
C LEU A 463 -31.77 5.25 -1.13
N LEU A 464 -32.95 4.79 -0.75
CA LEU A 464 -33.96 5.60 -0.06
C LEU A 464 -34.19 5.18 1.40
N GLY A 465 -33.69 4.02 1.83
CA GLY A 465 -33.87 3.51 3.19
C GLY A 465 -35.35 3.34 3.55
N ASP A 466 -35.72 3.69 4.79
CA ASP A 466 -37.09 3.57 5.30
C ASP A 466 -38.12 4.42 4.53
N ALA A 467 -37.66 5.44 3.80
CA ALA A 467 -38.55 6.24 2.96
C ALA A 467 -39.14 5.42 1.81
N PHE A 468 -38.43 4.39 1.34
CA PHE A 468 -38.90 3.50 0.26
C PHE A 468 -40.15 2.71 0.66
N GLU A 469 -40.17 2.15 1.87
CA GLU A 469 -41.26 1.31 2.35
C GLU A 469 -42.58 2.08 2.51
N LYS A 470 -42.47 3.41 2.73
CA LYS A 470 -43.62 4.31 2.87
C LYS A 470 -44.21 4.77 1.53
N LEU A 471 -43.54 4.45 0.40
CA LEU A 471 -44.04 4.83 -0.92
C LEU A 471 -45.11 3.87 -1.40
N ASP A 472 -46.14 4.46 -2.01
CA ASP A 472 -47.12 3.73 -2.81
C ASP A 472 -46.41 2.91 -3.89
N GLU A 473 -46.90 1.69 -4.14
CA GLU A 473 -46.31 0.74 -5.09
C GLU A 473 -46.08 1.36 -6.48
N HIS A 474 -47.04 2.17 -6.95
CA HIS A 474 -47.00 2.85 -8.23
C HIS A 474 -45.95 3.98 -8.31
N ALA A 475 -45.54 4.53 -7.15
CA ALA A 475 -44.55 5.60 -7.06
C ALA A 475 -43.12 5.06 -6.89
N ARG A 476 -42.95 3.81 -6.44
CA ARG A 476 -41.66 3.20 -6.11
C ARG A 476 -40.67 3.24 -7.28
N GLU A 477 -41.08 2.80 -8.47
CA GLU A 477 -40.17 2.78 -9.63
C GLU A 477 -39.66 4.19 -9.97
N SER A 478 -40.55 5.18 -10.03
CA SER A 478 -40.18 6.56 -10.35
C SER A 478 -39.26 7.18 -9.30
N ALA A 479 -39.52 6.92 -8.01
CA ALA A 479 -38.67 7.38 -6.92
C ALA A 479 -37.28 6.76 -6.98
N VAL A 480 -37.18 5.46 -7.26
CA VAL A 480 -35.90 4.74 -7.41
C VAL A 480 -35.12 5.27 -8.61
N VAL A 481 -35.77 5.49 -9.75
CA VAL A 481 -35.13 6.09 -10.93
C VAL A 481 -34.60 7.48 -10.60
N SER A 482 -35.40 8.33 -9.94
CA SER A 482 -34.98 9.66 -9.53
C SER A 482 -33.78 9.62 -8.57
N ALA A 483 -33.80 8.71 -7.60
CA ALA A 483 -32.71 8.54 -6.64
C ALA A 483 -31.42 8.06 -7.32
N ALA A 484 -31.49 7.04 -8.19
CA ALA A 484 -30.34 6.53 -8.92
C ALA A 484 -29.74 7.57 -9.87
N ARG A 485 -30.56 8.47 -10.42
CA ARG A 485 -30.07 9.56 -11.28
C ARG A 485 -29.40 10.69 -10.50
N ALA A 486 -29.67 10.84 -9.20
CA ALA A 486 -29.15 11.93 -8.37
C ALA A 486 -28.01 11.52 -7.42
N ARG A 487 -27.97 10.26 -6.99
CA ARG A 487 -27.02 9.75 -5.99
C ARG A 487 -25.75 9.20 -6.63
N ARG A 488 -24.61 9.42 -5.97
CA ARG A 488 -23.30 8.91 -6.41
C ARG A 488 -23.06 7.54 -5.80
N ALA A 489 -23.76 6.53 -6.32
CA ALA A 489 -23.60 5.13 -5.93
C ALA A 489 -22.93 4.31 -7.05
N LEU A 490 -22.44 3.11 -6.70
CA LEU A 490 -22.05 2.08 -7.66
C LEU A 490 -23.07 0.93 -7.60
N LEU A 491 -23.66 0.57 -8.74
CA LEU A 491 -24.52 -0.60 -8.89
C LEU A 491 -23.79 -1.65 -9.75
N ILE A 492 -23.45 -2.77 -9.14
CA ILE A 492 -22.87 -3.92 -9.83
C ILE A 492 -23.99 -4.88 -10.22
N LEU A 493 -24.09 -5.18 -11.51
CA LEU A 493 -25.02 -6.17 -12.07
C LEU A 493 -24.19 -7.33 -12.62
N ASP A 494 -24.10 -8.40 -11.83
CA ASP A 494 -23.28 -9.57 -12.15
C ASP A 494 -24.09 -10.60 -12.94
N ASN A 495 -23.43 -11.32 -13.87
CA ASN A 495 -24.04 -12.31 -14.76
C ASN A 495 -25.16 -11.74 -15.64
N PHE A 496 -24.93 -10.60 -16.27
CA PHE A 496 -25.92 -9.91 -17.11
C PHE A 496 -26.27 -10.66 -18.39
N GLU A 497 -25.48 -11.66 -18.79
CA GLU A 497 -25.80 -12.51 -19.94
C GLU A 497 -27.21 -13.11 -19.86
N THR A 498 -27.72 -13.41 -18.66
CA THR A 498 -29.07 -13.96 -18.48
C THR A 498 -30.15 -12.96 -18.96
N CYS A 499 -29.92 -11.64 -18.82
CA CYS A 499 -30.81 -10.63 -19.38
C CYS A 499 -30.72 -10.56 -20.91
N VAL A 500 -29.51 -10.68 -21.47
CA VAL A 500 -29.28 -10.66 -22.93
C VAL A 500 -29.93 -11.86 -23.59
N GLU A 501 -29.80 -13.04 -22.98
CA GLU A 501 -30.45 -14.28 -23.40
C GLU A 501 -31.97 -14.16 -23.33
N GLY A 502 -32.52 -13.68 -22.21
CA GLY A 502 -33.96 -13.44 -22.03
C GLY A 502 -34.58 -12.51 -23.07
N LEU A 503 -33.81 -11.53 -23.55
CA LEU A 503 -34.21 -10.62 -24.64
C LEU A 503 -34.08 -11.23 -26.05
N GLY A 504 -33.48 -12.42 -26.17
CA GLY A 504 -33.21 -13.06 -27.47
C GLY A 504 -32.10 -12.36 -28.26
N GLN A 505 -31.20 -11.66 -27.58
CA GLN A 505 -30.11 -10.87 -28.19
C GLN A 505 -28.76 -11.59 -28.21
N ALA A 506 -28.68 -12.79 -27.62
CA ALA A 506 -27.47 -13.60 -27.65
C ALA A 506 -27.19 -14.11 -29.09
N GLN A 507 -25.96 -13.97 -29.57
CA GLN A 507 -25.52 -14.53 -30.84
C GLN A 507 -25.15 -16.02 -30.63
N GLY A 508 -25.98 -16.93 -31.14
CA GLY A 508 -25.75 -18.38 -31.09
C GLY A 508 -27.03 -19.18 -30.85
N GLN A 509 -27.16 -20.34 -31.49
CA GLN A 509 -28.28 -21.27 -31.28
C GLN A 509 -28.00 -22.18 -30.08
N ALA A 510 -28.29 -21.74 -28.86
CA ALA A 510 -28.46 -22.68 -27.76
C ALA A 510 -29.38 -22.09 -26.69
N HIS A 511 -30.51 -22.76 -26.48
CA HIS A 511 -31.52 -22.50 -25.45
C HIS A 511 -32.45 -21.30 -25.64
N ARG A 512 -33.74 -21.59 -25.87
CA ARG A 512 -34.82 -20.61 -25.76
C ARG A 512 -35.08 -20.41 -24.25
N PRO A 513 -34.96 -19.19 -23.70
CA PRO A 513 -35.17 -18.98 -22.27
C PRO A 513 -36.58 -19.38 -21.85
N ALA A 514 -36.73 -19.81 -20.60
CA ALA A 514 -38.04 -20.07 -20.03
C ALA A 514 -38.95 -18.83 -20.23
N PRO A 515 -40.26 -19.01 -20.53
CA PRO A 515 -41.15 -17.88 -20.84
C PRO A 515 -41.20 -16.79 -19.77
N THR A 516 -41.06 -17.17 -18.49
CA THR A 516 -40.99 -16.25 -17.34
C THR A 516 -39.74 -15.39 -17.38
N ALA A 517 -38.56 -15.98 -17.60
CA ALA A 517 -37.30 -15.25 -17.74
C ALA A 517 -37.32 -14.26 -18.91
N ALA A 518 -37.92 -14.62 -20.05
CA ALA A 518 -38.06 -13.70 -21.17
C ALA A 518 -38.97 -12.50 -20.85
N ALA A 519 -40.03 -12.70 -20.08
CA ALA A 519 -40.93 -11.62 -19.64
C ALA A 519 -40.25 -10.68 -18.65
N ASP A 520 -39.56 -11.24 -17.64
CA ASP A 520 -38.81 -10.48 -16.64
C ASP A 520 -37.67 -9.68 -17.30
N ALA A 521 -37.00 -10.21 -18.34
CA ALA A 521 -35.95 -9.51 -19.09
C ALA A 521 -36.50 -8.27 -19.81
N ARG A 522 -37.64 -8.44 -20.48
CA ARG A 522 -38.34 -7.35 -21.19
C ARG A 522 -38.85 -6.28 -20.23
N ALA A 523 -39.17 -6.64 -18.99
CA ALA A 523 -39.57 -5.69 -17.96
C ALA A 523 -38.37 -4.96 -17.35
N LEU A 524 -37.27 -5.66 -17.07
CA LEU A 524 -36.10 -5.12 -16.39
C LEU A 524 -35.26 -4.20 -17.29
N ALA A 525 -35.08 -4.53 -18.58
CA ALA A 525 -34.20 -3.77 -19.47
C ALA A 525 -34.59 -2.28 -19.65
N PRO A 526 -35.88 -1.92 -19.86
CA PRO A 526 -36.28 -0.51 -19.91
C PRO A 526 -36.03 0.23 -18.60
N PHE A 527 -36.22 -0.44 -17.45
CA PHE A 527 -35.93 0.15 -16.14
C PHE A 527 -34.42 0.46 -15.99
N LEU A 528 -33.54 -0.48 -16.37
CA LEU A 528 -32.10 -0.29 -16.34
C LEU A 528 -31.65 0.83 -17.30
N ALA A 529 -32.27 0.94 -18.48
CA ALA A 529 -32.00 2.03 -19.42
C ALA A 529 -32.37 3.41 -18.85
N ARG A 530 -33.41 3.51 -18.00
CA ARG A 530 -33.82 4.78 -17.35
C ARG A 530 -32.84 5.26 -16.27
N ILE A 531 -32.22 4.32 -15.56
CA ILE A 531 -31.19 4.66 -14.54
C ILE A 531 -29.81 4.87 -15.16
N ALA A 532 -29.53 4.25 -16.31
CA ALA A 532 -28.29 4.44 -17.05
C ALA A 532 -28.03 5.92 -17.40
N GLY A 533 -26.76 6.33 -17.34
CA GLY A 533 -26.34 7.71 -17.58
C GLY A 533 -26.69 8.70 -16.47
N GLY A 534 -27.21 8.23 -15.34
CA GLY A 534 -27.42 9.03 -14.13
C GLY A 534 -26.14 9.27 -13.31
N ALA A 535 -26.30 9.77 -12.08
CA ALA A 535 -25.18 9.91 -11.14
C ALA A 535 -24.65 8.55 -10.66
N THR A 536 -25.53 7.56 -10.45
CA THR A 536 -25.14 6.17 -10.14
C THR A 536 -24.42 5.56 -11.34
N THR A 537 -23.25 4.97 -11.08
CA THR A 537 -22.49 4.22 -12.08
C THR A 537 -22.97 2.77 -12.11
N LEU A 538 -23.22 2.23 -13.30
CA LEU A 538 -23.50 0.82 -13.52
C LEU A 538 -22.20 0.11 -13.92
N LEU A 539 -21.82 -0.94 -13.17
CA LEU A 539 -20.73 -1.85 -13.53
C LEU A 539 -21.34 -3.23 -13.79
N ILE A 540 -21.32 -3.66 -15.04
CA ILE A 540 -22.02 -4.84 -15.52
C ILE A 540 -21.00 -5.90 -15.87
N THR A 541 -21.19 -7.15 -15.44
CA THR A 541 -20.40 -8.27 -15.97
C THR A 541 -21.25 -9.08 -16.95
N SER A 542 -20.66 -9.48 -18.08
CA SER A 542 -21.38 -10.24 -19.10
C SER A 542 -20.44 -11.08 -19.95
N ARG A 543 -20.91 -12.19 -20.51
CA ARG A 543 -20.22 -12.90 -21.61
C ARG A 543 -20.60 -12.32 -22.98
N ALA A 544 -21.85 -11.87 -23.11
CA ALA A 544 -22.39 -11.28 -24.33
C ALA A 544 -22.24 -9.75 -24.37
N SER A 545 -22.26 -9.18 -25.57
CA SER A 545 -22.38 -7.72 -25.74
C SER A 545 -23.68 -7.21 -25.14
N VAL A 546 -23.61 -6.06 -24.46
CA VAL A 546 -24.79 -5.44 -23.83
C VAL A 546 -25.26 -4.27 -24.70
N THR A 547 -26.51 -4.33 -25.17
CA THR A 547 -27.11 -3.28 -26.00
C THR A 547 -28.25 -2.57 -25.25
N GLY A 548 -28.70 -1.42 -25.75
CA GLY A 548 -29.84 -0.68 -25.19
C GLY A 548 -29.53 0.22 -23.98
N LEU A 549 -28.26 0.27 -23.54
CA LEU A 549 -27.80 1.22 -22.52
C LEU A 549 -26.98 2.34 -23.17
N ALA A 550 -27.27 3.59 -22.83
CA ALA A 550 -26.56 4.74 -23.39
C ALA A 550 -25.19 4.93 -22.71
N GLY A 551 -24.17 5.27 -23.49
CA GLY A 551 -22.85 5.64 -22.97
C GLY A 551 -22.01 4.47 -22.44
N VAL A 552 -22.28 3.24 -22.90
CA VAL A 552 -21.51 2.05 -22.52
C VAL A 552 -20.02 2.24 -22.86
N ARG A 553 -19.18 1.83 -21.92
CA ARG A 553 -17.75 1.57 -22.11
C ARG A 553 -17.49 0.10 -21.83
N GLU A 554 -17.00 -0.62 -22.81
CA GLU A 554 -16.67 -2.03 -22.65
C GLU A 554 -15.18 -2.19 -22.29
N LEU A 555 -14.90 -3.07 -21.35
CA LEU A 555 -13.56 -3.56 -21.03
C LEU A 555 -13.56 -5.08 -21.26
N LEU A 556 -12.83 -5.52 -22.28
CA LEU A 556 -12.66 -6.94 -22.58
C LEU A 556 -11.61 -7.55 -21.65
N LEU A 557 -11.95 -8.70 -21.08
CA LEU A 557 -11.10 -9.54 -20.24
C LEU A 557 -10.72 -10.79 -21.02
N GLU A 558 -9.41 -10.94 -21.21
CA GLU A 558 -8.77 -12.07 -21.89
C GLU A 558 -8.20 -13.05 -20.84
N GLY A 559 -7.49 -14.09 -21.25
CA GLY A 559 -6.77 -14.97 -20.31
C GLY A 559 -5.76 -14.21 -19.44
N LEU A 560 -5.33 -14.82 -18.33
CA LEU A 560 -4.16 -14.37 -17.59
C LEU A 560 -2.90 -14.60 -18.42
N ASP A 561 -1.86 -13.80 -18.19
CA ASP A 561 -0.53 -14.16 -18.65
C ASP A 561 -0.02 -15.43 -17.92
N GLU A 562 0.97 -16.09 -18.51
CA GLU A 562 1.47 -17.37 -18.00
C GLU A 562 1.99 -17.26 -16.56
N ASP A 563 2.71 -16.19 -16.22
CA ASP A 563 3.30 -16.03 -14.89
C ASP A 563 2.22 -15.84 -13.83
N ALA A 564 1.21 -15.03 -14.13
CA ALA A 564 0.05 -14.87 -13.26
C ALA A 564 -0.78 -16.16 -13.16
N GLY A 565 -0.92 -16.92 -14.25
CA GLY A 565 -1.55 -18.24 -14.25
C GLY A 565 -0.81 -19.22 -13.34
N ARG A 566 0.53 -19.29 -13.44
CA ARG A 566 1.40 -20.08 -12.55
C ARG A 566 1.25 -19.65 -11.10
N GLU A 567 1.30 -18.35 -10.80
CA GLU A 567 1.15 -17.84 -9.43
C GLU A 567 -0.22 -18.19 -8.84
N LEU A 568 -1.28 -18.03 -9.63
CA LEU A 568 -2.63 -18.38 -9.21
C LEU A 568 -2.74 -19.89 -8.98
N PHE A 569 -2.17 -20.72 -9.85
CA PHE A 569 -2.12 -22.16 -9.64
C PHE A 569 -1.46 -22.51 -8.30
N TRP A 570 -0.30 -21.93 -8.01
CA TRP A 570 0.43 -22.19 -6.77
C TRP A 570 -0.28 -21.68 -5.51
N ASP A 571 -1.03 -20.58 -5.60
CA ASP A 571 -1.85 -20.09 -4.49
C ASP A 571 -2.87 -21.14 -4.00
N PHE A 572 -3.34 -22.03 -4.89
CA PHE A 572 -4.30 -23.09 -4.57
C PHE A 572 -3.66 -24.48 -4.43
N ALA A 573 -2.53 -24.73 -5.10
CA ALA A 573 -1.77 -25.98 -5.00
C ALA A 573 -0.72 -26.00 -3.87
N ALA A 574 -0.66 -24.95 -3.03
CA ALA A 574 0.40 -24.72 -2.03
C ALA A 574 0.75 -25.92 -1.13
N GLN A 575 -0.21 -26.79 -0.81
CA GLN A 575 0.03 -27.99 0.01
C GLN A 575 0.83 -29.09 -0.71
N LYS A 576 0.90 -29.09 -2.05
CA LYS A 576 1.61 -30.08 -2.87
C LYS A 576 2.87 -29.54 -3.55
N ARG A 577 3.30 -28.30 -3.27
CA ARG A 577 4.48 -27.65 -3.90
C ARG A 577 5.79 -28.46 -3.80
N ARG A 578 5.92 -29.37 -2.83
CA ARG A 578 7.09 -30.28 -2.71
C ARG A 578 7.03 -31.53 -3.60
N ALA A 579 5.88 -31.84 -4.19
CA ALA A 579 5.63 -33.07 -4.95
C ALA A 579 5.28 -32.81 -6.43
N THR A 580 5.21 -31.54 -6.84
CA THR A 580 4.83 -31.12 -8.19
C THR A 580 6.00 -30.40 -8.83
N ASP A 581 6.40 -30.84 -10.02
CA ASP A 581 7.47 -30.23 -10.83
C ASP A 581 6.93 -29.00 -11.57
N ASP A 582 7.74 -27.94 -11.67
CA ASP A 582 7.40 -26.68 -12.34
C ASP A 582 7.08 -26.93 -13.83
N SER A 583 7.73 -27.93 -14.45
CA SER A 583 7.48 -28.31 -15.85
C SER A 583 6.05 -28.78 -16.15
N LEU A 584 5.40 -29.42 -15.16
CA LEU A 584 4.03 -29.89 -15.28
C LEU A 584 3.02 -28.76 -15.07
N VAL A 585 3.39 -27.74 -14.29
CA VAL A 585 2.58 -26.52 -14.14
C VAL A 585 2.61 -25.71 -15.42
N ASP A 586 3.77 -25.59 -16.07
CA ASP A 586 3.92 -24.93 -17.36
C ASP A 586 3.01 -25.56 -18.43
N GLU A 587 2.99 -26.90 -18.50
CA GLU A 587 2.14 -27.62 -19.45
C GLU A 587 0.64 -27.40 -19.18
N VAL A 588 0.23 -27.34 -17.91
CA VAL A 588 -1.16 -27.06 -17.54
C VAL A 588 -1.53 -25.61 -17.89
N VAL A 589 -0.71 -24.63 -17.50
CA VAL A 589 -1.00 -23.21 -17.74
C VAL A 589 -1.04 -22.91 -19.25
N ASP A 590 -0.13 -23.48 -20.04
CA ASP A 590 -0.12 -23.36 -21.50
C ASP A 590 -1.39 -23.97 -22.12
N LYS A 591 -1.76 -25.20 -21.72
CA LYS A 591 -2.97 -25.87 -22.22
C LYS A 591 -4.27 -25.16 -21.86
N VAL A 592 -4.28 -24.46 -20.73
CA VAL A 592 -5.47 -23.76 -20.22
C VAL A 592 -5.54 -22.32 -20.76
N GLY A 593 -4.48 -21.81 -21.39
CA GLY A 593 -4.45 -20.49 -22.01
C GLY A 593 -4.69 -19.35 -21.00
N GLY A 594 -4.28 -19.55 -19.75
CA GLY A 594 -4.47 -18.58 -18.66
C GLY A 594 -5.92 -18.41 -18.18
N HIS A 595 -6.81 -19.39 -18.41
CA HIS A 595 -8.19 -19.34 -17.94
C HIS A 595 -8.29 -19.64 -16.42
N PRO A 596 -8.58 -18.63 -15.55
CA PRO A 596 -8.41 -18.76 -14.09
C PRO A 596 -9.23 -19.88 -13.45
N LEU A 597 -10.48 -20.10 -13.89
CA LEU A 597 -11.31 -21.18 -13.34
C LEU A 597 -10.88 -22.58 -13.80
N ILE A 598 -10.29 -22.72 -14.99
CA ILE A 598 -9.83 -24.02 -15.48
C ILE A 598 -8.51 -24.36 -14.80
N ASP A 599 -7.65 -23.36 -14.54
CA ASP A 599 -6.48 -23.53 -13.67
C ASP A 599 -6.90 -24.09 -12.29
N LEU A 600 -7.95 -23.53 -11.70
CA LEU A 600 -8.52 -24.02 -10.43
C LEU A 600 -9.17 -25.41 -10.53
N TRP A 601 -9.77 -25.75 -11.68
CA TRP A 601 -10.43 -27.04 -11.91
C TRP A 601 -9.40 -28.17 -12.15
N CYS A 602 -8.34 -27.92 -12.93
CA CYS A 602 -7.23 -28.84 -13.12
C CYS A 602 -6.50 -29.14 -11.80
N ILE A 603 -6.46 -28.18 -10.87
CA ILE A 603 -5.98 -28.39 -9.50
C ILE A 603 -6.87 -29.37 -8.74
N SER A 604 -8.20 -29.23 -8.82
CA SER A 604 -9.16 -30.18 -8.22
C SER A 604 -8.95 -31.61 -8.74
N ASP A 605 -8.89 -31.80 -10.05
CA ASP A 605 -8.75 -33.14 -10.64
C ASP A 605 -7.38 -33.79 -10.40
N SER A 606 -6.28 -33.02 -10.40
CA SER A 606 -4.96 -33.55 -10.02
C SER A 606 -4.81 -33.76 -8.50
N ILE A 607 -5.64 -33.10 -7.68
CA ILE A 607 -5.69 -33.30 -6.23
C ILE A 607 -6.41 -34.59 -5.85
N TYR A 608 -7.48 -34.97 -6.56
CA TYR A 608 -8.35 -36.09 -6.20
C TYR A 608 -8.10 -37.41 -6.96
N GLY A 609 -7.16 -37.46 -7.90
CA GLY A 609 -6.67 -38.73 -8.44
C GLY A 609 -7.71 -39.52 -9.23
N HIS A 610 -8.37 -38.87 -10.18
CA HIS A 610 -9.01 -39.58 -11.28
C HIS A 610 -8.10 -39.56 -12.50
N GLU A 611 -7.85 -40.74 -13.06
CA GLU A 611 -7.05 -40.96 -14.27
C GLU A 611 -7.49 -40.01 -15.39
N ALA A 612 -6.48 -39.47 -16.08
CA ALA A 612 -6.60 -38.55 -17.19
C ALA A 612 -7.70 -38.93 -18.20
N TYR A 613 -8.72 -38.11 -18.31
CA TYR A 613 -9.40 -37.90 -19.60
C TYR A 613 -8.83 -36.65 -20.22
N LEU A 614 -7.81 -36.86 -21.04
CA LEU A 614 -7.32 -35.87 -22.00
C LEU A 614 -8.51 -35.29 -22.76
N CYS A 615 -8.52 -33.97 -22.88
CA CYS A 615 -9.29 -33.25 -23.88
C CYS A 615 -9.02 -33.88 -25.25
N ASN A 616 -10.00 -34.61 -25.79
CA ASN A 616 -10.10 -34.86 -27.21
C ASN A 616 -10.91 -33.72 -27.82
N GLU A 617 -10.22 -32.90 -28.60
CA GLU A 617 -10.86 -32.14 -29.66
C GLU A 617 -11.52 -33.08 -30.69
N SER A 618 -12.56 -32.56 -31.35
CA SER A 618 -13.26 -33.08 -32.54
C SER A 618 -14.30 -34.20 -32.34
N GLU A 619 -15.59 -33.86 -32.40
CA GLU A 619 -16.40 -33.96 -33.64
C GLU A 619 -17.87 -33.49 -33.43
N SER A 620 -18.33 -32.67 -34.38
CA SER A 620 -19.69 -32.13 -34.67
C SER A 620 -20.31 -31.04 -33.79
#